data_AF-A0A1Q7QUR0-F1
#
_entry.id   AF-A0A1Q7QUR0-F1
#
_cell.length_a   1.000
_cell.length_b   1.000
_cell.length_c   1.000
_cell.angle_alpha   90.00
_cell.angle_beta   90.00
_cell.angle_gamma   90.00
#
_symmetry.space_group_name_H-M   'P 1'
#
loop_
_entity.id
_entity.type
_entity.pdbx_description
1 polymer ?
#
loop_
_entity_poly.entity_id
_entity_poly.type
_entity_poly.pdbx_seq_one_letter_code
_entity_poly.pdbx_strand_id
1 'polypeptide(L)'
;MSDRPDLAQDYKPISDYGVIGDMHTAALVGLDGSIDWYCAPRFDSPSVFAAVLDVRKGGRFQLSPVEKFTTKQVYEGDTNVLSTIFESKEGRIKLTDFMPCFMEKGELKGLQEIHRIIDCEEGESGIRIIFQPRLDYARGTTSILETEEGCAAKNQSYQVNLASSVKLRVTDKSVLTGEFRLSKGARAVFVLKWGRTPAISATRYETSKKLSRTLSYWKRWIGHVKYQGPFRANVVRSCLVLKLLQYAPTGAMVAAVTTSLPESVGTLRNWDYRYSWIRDNALSVLALSEAGASREALDYARWLINLRRHSKEKLQIMMGIGGEREIPETTLDHLEGYRRSSPVRIGNAASKQLQLDVYGILADYVYFLHTLGWTTGQVYENLVRYSADQAMKEWQSPDSGIWEIRQPKTFVESTMWCYVALDRAIKMARELGYDEDWQRWEPVRKKVKSQILSEGWSEKKKAFTMIFGGEDLDAANLLMPLVGFLPARDAKMTSTIQRIREELSEDDLIYRYKVDDGQLGKEGTFTVCSFWMVDCLTRLGKLREAEGLLNQLMKRSNHLGLYSEEIDPKTGEALGNFPQAYTHMGLITASVHLEEARRKSGLIRYAKAISNKISGR
;
A
#
# COMPACT_ATOMS: atom_id res chain seq x y z
N MET A 1 30.99 -27.07 15.42
CA MET A 1 31.25 -25.62 15.47
C MET A 1 31.14 -25.11 14.05
N SER A 2 30.02 -24.46 13.72
CA SER A 2 29.69 -24.06 12.35
C SER A 2 30.07 -22.61 12.12
N ASP A 3 31.18 -22.38 11.42
CA ASP A 3 31.49 -21.10 10.78
C ASP A 3 30.55 -20.87 9.60
N ARG A 4 29.30 -20.46 9.89
CA ARG A 4 28.46 -19.79 8.90
C ARG A 4 28.48 -18.30 9.23
N PRO A 5 28.96 -17.42 8.33
CA PRO A 5 28.85 -15.98 8.55
C PRO A 5 27.40 -15.59 8.85
N ASP A 6 27.23 -14.57 9.68
CA ASP A 6 25.93 -14.10 10.15
C ASP A 6 25.11 -13.54 8.98
N LEU A 7 24.33 -14.43 8.36
CA LEU A 7 23.56 -14.22 7.13
C LEU A 7 22.47 -13.14 7.24
N ALA A 8 22.17 -12.65 8.45
CA ALA A 8 21.33 -11.48 8.64
C ALA A 8 21.94 -10.22 7.99
N GLN A 9 23.27 -10.15 7.86
CA GLN A 9 23.98 -9.02 7.21
C GLN A 9 23.85 -9.01 5.67
N ASP A 10 23.44 -10.10 5.03
CA ASP A 10 23.33 -10.18 3.57
C ASP A 10 22.02 -9.58 3.03
N TYR A 11 21.02 -9.38 3.88
CA TYR A 11 19.73 -8.79 3.51
C TYR A 11 19.73 -7.28 3.66
N LYS A 12 19.32 -6.58 2.60
CA LYS A 12 19.05 -5.15 2.69
C LYS A 12 17.86 -4.88 3.63
N PRO A 13 17.94 -3.85 4.49
CA PRO A 13 16.76 -3.31 5.16
C PRO A 13 15.63 -3.01 4.16
N ILE A 14 14.37 -3.25 4.55
CA ILE A 14 13.20 -2.89 3.72
C ILE A 14 13.20 -1.38 3.42
N SER A 15 13.68 -0.57 4.35
CA SER A 15 13.83 0.89 4.19
C SER A 15 14.76 1.31 3.06
N ASP A 16 15.68 0.46 2.62
CA ASP A 16 16.69 0.80 1.60
C ASP A 16 16.15 0.71 0.17
N TYR A 17 14.87 0.39 0.00
CA TYR A 17 14.24 0.27 -1.32
C TYR A 17 13.41 1.50 -1.69
N GLY A 18 13.55 1.94 -2.93
CA GLY A 18 12.55 2.72 -3.65
C GLY A 18 11.64 1.82 -4.49
N VAL A 19 10.50 2.37 -4.93
CA VAL A 19 9.58 1.68 -5.85
C VAL A 19 9.46 2.42 -7.18
N ILE A 20 9.42 1.67 -8.28
CA ILE A 20 9.05 2.15 -9.63
C ILE A 20 7.89 1.29 -10.16
N GLY A 21 7.06 1.82 -11.05
CA GLY A 21 5.87 1.12 -11.54
C GLY A 21 5.16 1.82 -12.67
N ASP A 22 4.40 1.05 -13.46
CA ASP A 22 3.62 1.50 -14.62
C ASP A 22 2.11 1.29 -14.43
N MET A 23 1.67 1.09 -13.18
CA MET A 23 0.29 0.74 -12.81
C MET A 23 -0.20 -0.58 -13.44
N HIS A 24 0.68 -1.40 -14.01
CA HIS A 24 0.41 -2.80 -14.34
C HIS A 24 1.16 -3.70 -13.37
N THR A 25 2.39 -3.29 -13.03
CA THR A 25 3.20 -3.89 -11.99
C THR A 25 4.19 -2.86 -11.43
N ALA A 26 5.05 -3.30 -10.50
CA ALA A 26 6.09 -2.51 -9.88
C ALA A 26 7.34 -3.34 -9.57
N ALA A 27 8.46 -2.64 -9.35
CA ALA A 27 9.74 -3.20 -8.96
C ALA A 27 10.34 -2.43 -7.78
N LEU A 28 11.07 -3.13 -6.90
CA LEU A 28 11.83 -2.52 -5.81
C LEU A 28 13.28 -2.33 -6.20
N VAL A 29 13.80 -1.12 -6.00
CA VAL A 29 15.16 -0.70 -6.36
C VAL A 29 15.95 -0.33 -5.12
N GLY A 30 16.98 -1.10 -4.78
CA GLY A 30 17.84 -0.87 -3.63
C GLY A 30 18.82 0.28 -3.83
N LEU A 31 19.35 0.80 -2.72
CA LEU A 31 20.40 1.83 -2.69
C LEU A 31 21.69 1.42 -3.45
N ASP A 32 21.94 0.13 -3.62
CA ASP A 32 23.07 -0.43 -4.37
C ASP A 32 22.80 -0.57 -5.89
N GLY A 33 21.70 0.00 -6.37
CA GLY A 33 21.28 -0.09 -7.77
C GLY A 33 20.74 -1.46 -8.18
N SER A 34 20.38 -2.32 -7.23
CA SER A 34 19.78 -3.62 -7.51
C SER A 34 18.25 -3.56 -7.59
N ILE A 35 17.67 -4.19 -8.60
CA ILE A 35 16.26 -4.57 -8.61
C ILE A 35 16.15 -5.97 -7.99
N ASP A 36 15.64 -6.04 -6.77
CA ASP A 36 15.58 -7.27 -5.97
C ASP A 36 14.15 -7.86 -5.90
N TRP A 37 13.16 -7.11 -6.35
CA TRP A 37 11.77 -7.56 -6.47
C TRP A 37 11.15 -7.05 -7.77
N TYR A 38 10.57 -7.94 -8.55
CA TYR A 38 9.77 -7.59 -9.73
C TYR A 38 8.87 -8.76 -10.12
N CYS A 39 7.58 -8.50 -10.27
CA CYS A 39 6.60 -9.46 -10.81
C CYS A 39 6.10 -8.97 -12.17
N ALA A 40 5.84 -9.88 -13.11
CA ALA A 40 5.40 -9.50 -14.44
C ALA A 40 4.50 -10.57 -15.09
N PRO A 41 3.49 -10.16 -15.88
CA PRO A 41 3.21 -8.78 -16.30
C PRO A 41 2.38 -7.96 -15.30
N ARG A 42 1.79 -8.59 -14.28
CA ARG A 42 0.92 -7.97 -13.26
C ARG A 42 1.57 -8.00 -11.87
N PHE A 43 1.05 -7.19 -10.95
CA PHE A 43 1.45 -7.24 -9.53
C PHE A 43 1.36 -8.65 -8.92
N ASP A 44 0.28 -9.37 -9.19
CA ASP A 44 -0.01 -10.72 -8.68
C ASP A 44 0.60 -11.85 -9.53
N SER A 45 1.41 -11.52 -10.53
CA SER A 45 2.10 -12.53 -11.36
C SER A 45 3.31 -13.15 -10.64
N PRO A 46 3.83 -14.28 -11.13
CA PRO A 46 5.07 -14.84 -10.63
C PRO A 46 6.26 -13.88 -10.76
N SER A 47 7.21 -14.00 -9.83
CA SER A 47 8.37 -13.11 -9.79
C SER A 47 9.35 -13.38 -10.93
N VAL A 48 9.97 -12.32 -11.43
CA VAL A 48 11.21 -12.35 -12.22
C VAL A 48 12.43 -12.25 -11.30
N PHE A 49 12.32 -11.42 -10.26
CA PHE A 49 13.30 -11.24 -9.18
C PHE A 49 12.61 -11.35 -7.83
N ALA A 50 13.23 -12.08 -6.91
CA ALA A 50 12.76 -12.32 -5.56
C ALA A 50 13.92 -12.32 -4.54
N ALA A 51 15.02 -11.60 -4.84
CA ALA A 51 16.15 -11.48 -3.93
C ALA A 51 15.78 -10.87 -2.57
N VAL A 52 14.68 -10.10 -2.50
CA VAL A 52 14.13 -9.65 -1.21
C VAL A 52 13.66 -10.83 -0.33
N LEU A 53 13.23 -11.95 -0.91
CA LEU A 53 12.79 -13.13 -0.17
C LEU A 53 13.91 -14.15 0.05
N ASP A 54 14.88 -14.22 -0.86
CA ASP A 54 16.05 -15.09 -0.73
C ASP A 54 17.21 -14.48 -1.52
N VAL A 55 18.19 -13.92 -0.83
CA VAL A 55 19.29 -13.18 -1.47
C VAL A 55 20.17 -14.04 -2.38
N ARG A 56 20.12 -15.37 -2.21
CA ARG A 56 20.93 -16.35 -2.96
C ARG A 56 20.16 -16.94 -4.13
N LYS A 57 18.89 -17.29 -3.93
CA LYS A 57 18.06 -18.00 -4.91
C LYS A 57 17.14 -17.08 -5.70
N GLY A 58 16.73 -15.96 -5.12
CA GLY A 58 15.68 -15.10 -5.66
C GLY A 58 16.07 -14.30 -6.89
N GLY A 59 17.36 -14.14 -7.17
CA GLY A 59 17.85 -13.44 -8.35
C GLY A 59 17.59 -11.94 -8.33
N ARG A 60 18.36 -11.19 -9.13
CA ARG A 60 18.35 -9.72 -9.14
C ARG A 60 18.81 -9.13 -10.46
N PHE A 61 18.62 -7.82 -10.61
CA PHE A 61 19.24 -7.03 -11.67
C PHE A 61 19.95 -5.81 -11.08
N GLN A 62 21.28 -5.83 -11.02
CA GLN A 62 22.10 -4.77 -10.44
C GLN A 62 22.91 -4.01 -11.48
N LEU A 63 22.97 -2.69 -11.30
CA LEU A 63 23.86 -1.76 -11.97
C LEU A 63 24.49 -0.85 -10.91
N SER A 64 25.81 -0.89 -10.77
CA SER A 64 26.52 -0.13 -9.72
C SER A 64 27.98 0.14 -10.11
N PRO A 65 28.67 1.11 -9.48
CA PRO A 65 30.11 1.24 -9.66
C PRO A 65 30.88 -0.01 -9.21
N VAL A 66 31.99 -0.29 -9.87
CA VAL A 66 32.93 -1.37 -9.48
C VAL A 66 33.65 -1.03 -8.18
N GLU A 67 34.08 0.24 -8.07
CA GLU A 67 34.76 0.82 -6.92
C GLU A 67 33.83 0.98 -5.71
N LYS A 68 34.42 1.16 -4.52
CA LYS A 68 33.63 1.57 -3.34
C LYS A 68 32.96 2.92 -3.60
N PHE A 69 31.69 3.01 -3.21
CA PHE A 69 30.86 4.17 -3.44
C PHE A 69 30.02 4.55 -2.22
N THR A 70 29.57 5.80 -2.19
CA THR A 70 28.41 6.25 -1.41
C THR A 70 27.21 6.41 -2.33
N THR A 71 26.00 6.35 -1.76
CA THR A 71 24.76 6.40 -2.55
C THR A 71 23.81 7.46 -2.01
N LYS A 72 23.06 8.05 -2.92
CA LYS A 72 21.89 8.87 -2.61
C LYS A 72 20.80 8.57 -3.60
N GLN A 73 19.62 8.20 -3.12
CA GLN A 73 18.48 7.88 -3.96
C GLN A 73 17.37 8.91 -3.76
N VAL A 74 16.80 9.40 -4.87
CA VAL A 74 15.74 10.42 -4.88
C VAL A 74 14.77 10.18 -6.03
N TYR A 75 13.51 10.56 -5.85
CA TYR A 75 12.58 10.67 -6.97
C TYR A 75 12.84 11.95 -7.77
N GLU A 76 12.65 11.90 -9.09
CA GLU A 76 12.74 13.04 -10.00
C GLU A 76 11.53 13.98 -9.80
N GLY A 77 11.63 14.84 -8.78
CA GLY A 77 10.54 15.70 -8.34
C GLY A 77 9.31 14.92 -7.87
N ASP A 78 8.13 15.47 -8.11
CA ASP A 78 6.84 14.84 -7.78
C ASP A 78 6.43 13.78 -8.81
N THR A 79 7.30 12.78 -9.01
CA THR A 79 7.09 11.64 -9.92
C THR A 79 7.50 10.31 -9.29
N ASN A 80 7.19 9.20 -9.96
CA ASN A 80 7.66 7.86 -9.63
C ASN A 80 8.82 7.39 -10.53
N VAL A 81 9.63 8.34 -11.01
CA VAL A 81 10.90 8.07 -11.71
C VAL A 81 12.02 8.20 -10.68
N LEU A 82 12.81 7.15 -10.52
CA LEU A 82 13.79 7.05 -9.44
C LEU A 82 15.20 7.29 -9.96
N SER A 83 15.98 8.05 -9.21
CA SER A 83 17.39 8.31 -9.50
C SER A 83 18.26 7.89 -8.33
N THR A 84 19.19 6.98 -8.59
CA THR A 84 20.24 6.56 -7.65
C THR A 84 21.56 7.16 -8.10
N ILE A 85 22.10 8.07 -7.30
CA ILE A 85 23.37 8.74 -7.53
C ILE A 85 24.44 7.97 -6.75
N PHE A 86 25.50 7.57 -7.44
CA PHE A 86 26.67 6.96 -6.83
C PHE A 86 27.87 7.88 -6.95
N GLU A 87 28.61 8.02 -5.85
CA GLU A 87 29.83 8.81 -5.78
C GLU A 87 30.98 7.89 -5.38
N SER A 88 32.04 7.86 -6.17
CA SER A 88 33.27 7.10 -5.91
C SER A 88 34.49 7.99 -6.14
N LYS A 89 35.69 7.44 -5.90
CA LYS A 89 36.95 8.13 -6.23
C LYS A 89 37.15 8.32 -7.74
N GLU A 90 36.51 7.49 -8.57
CA GLU A 90 36.64 7.52 -10.03
C GLU A 90 35.68 8.51 -10.70
N GLY A 91 34.59 8.88 -10.03
CA GLY A 91 33.60 9.79 -10.59
C GLY A 91 32.24 9.71 -9.92
N ARG A 92 31.27 10.36 -10.59
CA ARG A 92 29.88 10.45 -10.16
C ARG A 92 28.98 9.95 -11.28
N ILE A 93 28.14 8.97 -10.96
CA ILE A 93 27.20 8.38 -11.91
C ILE A 93 25.77 8.50 -11.38
N LYS A 94 24.83 8.64 -12.32
CA LYS A 94 23.40 8.67 -12.04
C LYS A 94 22.71 7.53 -12.76
N LEU A 95 22.09 6.64 -12.00
CA LEU A 95 21.23 5.58 -12.47
C LEU A 95 19.77 6.04 -12.38
N THR A 96 19.12 6.25 -13.52
CA THR A 96 17.68 6.58 -13.60
C THR A 96 16.87 5.34 -13.95
N ASP A 97 15.99 4.94 -13.05
CA ASP A 97 15.12 3.77 -13.15
C ASP A 97 13.65 4.21 -13.29
N PHE A 98 12.96 3.68 -14.30
CA PHE A 98 11.53 3.93 -14.47
C PHE A 98 10.82 2.84 -15.26
N MET A 99 9.51 2.74 -15.06
CA MET A 99 8.61 1.98 -15.92
C MET A 99 7.74 2.97 -16.72
N PRO A 100 7.66 2.88 -18.05
CA PRO A 100 6.96 3.87 -18.85
C PRO A 100 5.47 3.95 -18.52
N CYS A 101 4.99 5.15 -18.20
CA CYS A 101 3.59 5.39 -17.84
C CYS A 101 3.06 6.61 -18.61
N PHE A 102 2.16 6.39 -19.57
CA PHE A 102 1.53 7.47 -20.33
C PHE A 102 0.22 7.04 -21.00
N MET A 103 -0.62 8.04 -21.28
CA MET A 103 -1.86 7.84 -22.00
C MET A 103 -1.61 7.67 -23.50
N GLU A 104 -2.32 6.73 -24.12
CA GLU A 104 -2.42 6.54 -25.56
C GLU A 104 -3.87 6.14 -25.90
N LYS A 105 -4.52 6.86 -26.82
CA LYS A 105 -5.93 6.64 -27.18
C LYS A 105 -6.93 6.63 -26.00
N GLY A 106 -6.65 7.40 -24.95
CA GLY A 106 -7.52 7.52 -23.78
C GLY A 106 -7.28 6.49 -22.68
N GLU A 107 -6.37 5.53 -22.89
CA GLU A 107 -6.02 4.48 -21.93
C GLU A 107 -4.55 4.58 -21.50
N LEU A 108 -4.24 4.06 -20.32
CA LEU A 108 -2.85 3.95 -19.88
C LEU A 108 -2.20 2.76 -20.58
N LYS A 109 -1.08 2.99 -21.28
CA LYS A 109 -0.42 1.94 -22.05
C LYS A 109 0.46 1.05 -21.15
N GLY A 110 0.14 -0.23 -21.05
CA GLY A 110 1.02 -1.24 -20.46
C GLY A 110 2.07 -1.71 -21.47
N LEU A 111 3.35 -1.36 -21.24
CA LEU A 111 4.47 -1.79 -22.11
C LEU A 111 5.25 -2.99 -21.57
N GLN A 112 5.08 -3.29 -20.28
CA GLN A 112 5.82 -4.31 -19.53
C GLN A 112 7.34 -4.16 -19.71
N GLU A 113 7.82 -2.93 -19.54
CA GLU A 113 9.21 -2.52 -19.74
C GLU A 113 9.76 -1.84 -18.47
N ILE A 114 10.95 -2.24 -18.03
CA ILE A 114 11.77 -1.49 -17.08
C ILE A 114 12.92 -0.87 -17.85
N HIS A 115 13.07 0.45 -17.75
CA HIS A 115 14.16 1.20 -18.35
C HIS A 115 15.13 1.65 -17.28
N ARG A 116 16.42 1.43 -17.54
CA ARG A 116 17.53 1.84 -16.68
C ARG A 116 18.54 2.62 -17.49
N ILE A 117 18.84 3.84 -17.08
CA ILE A 117 19.77 4.75 -17.77
C ILE A 117 20.92 5.05 -16.83
N ILE A 118 22.16 4.82 -17.24
CA ILE A 118 23.35 5.25 -16.51
C ILE A 118 23.97 6.42 -17.25
N ASP A 119 24.03 7.56 -16.58
CA ASP A 119 24.76 8.75 -17.01
C ASP A 119 26.04 8.88 -16.17
N CYS A 120 27.20 9.01 -16.83
CA CYS A 120 28.44 9.41 -16.14
C CYS A 120 28.51 10.94 -16.13
N GLU A 121 28.26 11.54 -14.97
CA GLU A 121 28.18 13.00 -14.82
C GLU A 121 29.57 13.61 -14.63
N GLU A 122 30.48 12.87 -13.97
CA GLU A 122 31.85 13.27 -13.69
C GLU A 122 32.81 12.08 -13.73
N GLY A 123 34.07 12.34 -14.11
CA GLY A 123 35.14 11.36 -14.10
C GLY A 123 35.04 10.28 -15.18
N GLU A 124 35.58 9.10 -14.88
CA GLU A 124 35.48 7.90 -15.71
C GLU A 124 35.27 6.69 -14.79
N SER A 125 34.06 6.17 -14.74
CA SER A 125 33.67 5.16 -13.76
C SER A 125 33.56 3.77 -14.38
N GLY A 126 34.16 2.78 -13.71
CA GLY A 126 33.85 1.37 -13.96
C GLY A 126 32.46 1.01 -13.43
N ILE A 127 31.63 0.40 -14.27
CA ILE A 127 30.27 -0.03 -13.96
C ILE A 127 30.19 -1.55 -14.01
N ARG A 128 29.63 -2.15 -12.96
CA ARG A 128 29.28 -3.57 -12.89
C ARG A 128 27.81 -3.78 -13.22
N ILE A 129 27.54 -4.78 -14.06
CA ILE A 129 26.22 -5.34 -14.28
C ILE A 129 26.14 -6.76 -13.71
N ILE A 130 25.06 -7.05 -12.98
CA ILE A 130 24.66 -8.40 -12.60
C ILE A 130 23.21 -8.58 -13.04
N PHE A 131 22.97 -9.45 -14.01
CA PHE A 131 21.63 -9.82 -14.45
C PHE A 131 21.40 -11.30 -14.20
N GLN A 132 20.58 -11.60 -13.20
CA GLN A 132 20.33 -12.93 -12.69
C GLN A 132 18.82 -13.15 -12.47
N PRO A 133 18.01 -13.21 -13.55
CA PRO A 133 16.59 -13.52 -13.41
C PRO A 133 16.37 -14.94 -12.89
N ARG A 134 15.35 -15.09 -12.05
CA ARG A 134 14.92 -16.36 -11.45
C ARG A 134 13.41 -16.43 -11.55
N LEU A 135 12.94 -16.79 -12.74
CA LEU A 135 11.53 -16.78 -13.12
C LEU A 135 10.72 -17.74 -12.26
N ASP A 136 9.48 -17.36 -11.97
CA ASP A 136 8.52 -18.13 -11.17
C ASP A 136 9.05 -18.43 -9.76
N TYR A 137 9.49 -17.39 -9.05
CA TYR A 137 10.02 -17.49 -7.68
C TYR A 137 11.18 -18.48 -7.56
N ALA A 138 12.00 -18.62 -8.59
CA ALA A 138 13.08 -19.62 -8.65
C ALA A 138 12.62 -21.08 -8.50
N ARG A 139 11.35 -21.42 -8.76
CA ARG A 139 10.82 -22.80 -8.67
C ARG A 139 11.43 -23.75 -9.71
N GLY A 140 12.00 -23.21 -10.78
CA GLY A 140 12.63 -23.98 -11.85
C GLY A 140 13.91 -23.35 -12.37
N THR A 141 14.53 -24.01 -13.34
CA THR A 141 15.75 -23.50 -13.98
C THR A 141 15.41 -22.37 -14.95
N THR A 142 16.04 -21.21 -14.75
CA THR A 142 16.04 -20.10 -15.71
C THR A 142 17.33 -20.14 -16.51
N SER A 143 17.22 -20.18 -17.83
CA SER A 143 18.35 -20.16 -18.77
C SER A 143 18.46 -18.79 -19.44
N ILE A 144 19.68 -18.29 -19.62
CA ILE A 144 20.01 -17.06 -20.33
C ILE A 144 20.68 -17.44 -21.66
N LEU A 145 20.17 -16.85 -22.74
CA LEU A 145 20.70 -16.97 -24.09
C LEU A 145 21.15 -15.60 -24.56
N GLU A 146 22.40 -15.50 -25.02
CA GLU A 146 22.88 -14.29 -25.69
C GLU A 146 22.09 -14.05 -26.98
N THR A 147 21.89 -12.77 -27.28
CA THR A 147 21.34 -12.29 -28.56
C THR A 147 22.22 -11.17 -29.08
N GLU A 148 22.06 -10.78 -30.34
CA GLU A 148 22.83 -9.66 -30.92
C GLU A 148 22.62 -8.34 -30.17
N GLU A 149 21.46 -8.17 -29.52
CA GLU A 149 21.03 -6.92 -28.90
C GLU A 149 21.01 -6.99 -27.35
N GLY A 150 21.52 -8.09 -26.77
CA GLY A 150 21.56 -8.33 -25.33
C GLY A 150 21.38 -9.80 -24.97
N CYS A 151 20.34 -10.14 -24.22
CA CYS A 151 20.05 -11.54 -23.89
C CYS A 151 18.56 -11.82 -23.64
N ALA A 152 18.14 -13.07 -23.79
CA ALA A 152 16.83 -13.56 -23.40
C ALA A 152 16.97 -14.54 -22.24
N ALA A 153 16.22 -14.34 -21.16
CA ALA A 153 16.12 -15.29 -20.06
C ALA A 153 14.77 -15.99 -20.07
N LYS A 154 14.76 -17.32 -20.03
CA LYS A 154 13.54 -18.11 -20.17
C LYS A 154 13.55 -19.39 -19.31
N ASN A 155 12.34 -19.81 -18.94
CA ASN A 155 12.05 -21.16 -18.48
C ASN A 155 10.94 -21.77 -19.39
N GLN A 156 10.28 -22.85 -18.95
CA GLN A 156 9.22 -23.50 -19.74
C GLN A 156 8.02 -22.58 -20.02
N SER A 157 7.68 -21.70 -19.08
CA SER A 157 6.44 -20.92 -19.09
C SER A 157 6.67 -19.44 -19.42
N TYR A 158 7.80 -18.88 -19.01
CA TYR A 158 8.05 -17.43 -18.95
C TYR A 158 9.33 -17.04 -19.69
N GLN A 159 9.36 -15.81 -20.18
CA GLN A 159 10.52 -15.21 -20.82
C GLN A 159 10.59 -13.71 -20.54
N VAL A 160 11.81 -13.21 -20.32
CA VAL A 160 12.15 -11.78 -20.33
C VAL A 160 13.33 -11.54 -21.28
N ASN A 161 13.39 -10.35 -21.86
CA ASN A 161 14.49 -9.95 -22.75
C ASN A 161 15.15 -8.70 -22.18
N LEU A 162 16.47 -8.74 -22.06
CA LEU A 162 17.29 -7.58 -21.70
C LEU A 162 17.93 -7.04 -22.98
N ALA A 163 17.51 -5.85 -23.41
CA ALA A 163 18.20 -5.09 -24.43
C ALA A 163 19.22 -4.16 -23.80
N SER A 164 20.38 -3.99 -24.43
CA SER A 164 21.50 -3.22 -23.88
C SER A 164 22.17 -2.36 -24.95
N SER A 165 22.55 -1.13 -24.61
CA SER A 165 23.37 -0.28 -25.49
C SER A 165 24.87 -0.60 -25.39
N VAL A 166 25.27 -1.43 -24.43
CA VAL A 166 26.64 -1.95 -24.29
C VAL A 166 26.64 -3.45 -24.59
N LYS A 167 27.74 -3.95 -25.14
CA LYS A 167 27.87 -5.39 -25.42
C LYS A 167 27.86 -6.17 -24.12
N LEU A 168 26.92 -7.11 -23.99
CA LEU A 168 26.85 -8.01 -22.84
C LEU A 168 27.46 -9.36 -23.19
N ARG A 169 28.03 -10.03 -22.17
CA ARG A 169 28.50 -11.42 -22.27
C ARG A 169 27.91 -12.20 -21.11
N VAL A 170 27.30 -13.33 -21.43
CA VAL A 170 26.73 -14.28 -20.47
C VAL A 170 27.86 -15.12 -19.92
N THR A 171 28.13 -14.98 -18.63
CA THR A 171 29.21 -15.67 -17.93
C THR A 171 28.88 -17.13 -17.63
N ASP A 172 27.62 -17.42 -17.33
CA ASP A 172 27.07 -18.77 -17.17
C ASP A 172 25.63 -18.76 -17.72
N LYS A 173 25.14 -19.92 -18.16
CA LYS A 173 23.77 -20.10 -18.69
C LYS A 173 22.68 -19.64 -17.71
N SER A 174 22.98 -19.30 -16.46
CA SER A 174 22.01 -18.78 -15.48
C SER A 174 22.25 -17.34 -15.00
N VAL A 175 23.40 -16.73 -15.32
CA VAL A 175 23.77 -15.39 -14.86
C VAL A 175 24.65 -14.67 -15.87
N LEU A 176 24.37 -13.40 -16.04
CA LEU A 176 25.17 -12.48 -16.82
C LEU A 176 25.85 -11.50 -15.87
N THR A 177 27.17 -11.57 -15.78
CA THR A 177 27.98 -10.54 -15.12
C THR A 177 28.91 -9.86 -16.12
N GLY A 178 29.20 -8.59 -15.90
CA GLY A 178 30.10 -7.86 -16.77
C GLY A 178 30.52 -6.53 -16.16
N GLU A 179 31.60 -5.99 -16.69
CA GLU A 179 32.10 -4.67 -16.34
C GLU A 179 32.37 -3.86 -17.61
N PHE A 180 32.03 -2.58 -17.59
CA PHE A 180 32.29 -1.64 -18.68
C PHE A 180 32.58 -0.26 -18.09
N ARG A 181 33.25 0.60 -18.86
CA ARG A 181 33.60 1.96 -18.41
C ARG A 181 32.75 3.00 -19.13
N LEU A 182 32.40 4.07 -18.41
CA LEU A 182 31.77 5.26 -18.97
C LEU A 182 32.60 6.48 -18.58
N SER A 183 32.98 7.28 -19.56
CA SER A 183 33.58 8.59 -19.36
C SER A 183 32.50 9.66 -19.18
N LYS A 184 32.87 10.80 -18.58
CA LYS A 184 31.99 11.97 -18.44
C LYS A 184 31.19 12.27 -19.71
N GLY A 185 29.88 12.41 -19.56
CA GLY A 185 28.92 12.67 -20.64
C GLY A 185 28.46 11.43 -21.41
N ALA A 186 29.09 10.27 -21.18
CA ALA A 186 28.64 9.01 -21.79
C ALA A 186 27.41 8.45 -21.07
N ARG A 187 26.60 7.71 -21.84
CA ARG A 187 25.35 7.11 -21.41
C ARG A 187 25.27 5.65 -21.81
N ALA A 188 24.77 4.81 -20.90
CA ALA A 188 24.33 3.45 -21.19
C ALA A 188 22.83 3.28 -20.89
N VAL A 189 22.15 2.45 -21.68
CA VAL A 189 20.72 2.18 -21.57
C VAL A 189 20.48 0.68 -21.55
N PHE A 190 19.66 0.25 -20.59
CA PHE A 190 19.20 -1.13 -20.46
C PHE A 190 17.67 -1.15 -20.41
N VAL A 191 17.06 -2.08 -21.14
CA VAL A 191 15.61 -2.27 -21.12
C VAL A 191 15.28 -3.73 -20.89
N LEU A 192 14.61 -4.01 -19.76
CA LEU A 192 14.07 -5.33 -19.46
C LEU A 192 12.62 -5.37 -19.94
N LYS A 193 12.30 -6.25 -20.88
CA LYS A 193 10.96 -6.43 -21.44
C LYS A 193 10.40 -7.80 -21.10
N TRP A 194 9.18 -7.85 -20.58
CA TRP A 194 8.47 -9.11 -20.36
C TRP A 194 7.89 -9.68 -21.66
N GLY A 195 7.92 -11.01 -21.78
CA GLY A 195 7.24 -11.76 -22.84
C GLY A 195 8.16 -12.32 -23.92
N ARG A 196 7.59 -13.16 -24.78
CA ARG A 196 8.28 -13.78 -25.92
C ARG A 196 8.30 -12.81 -27.11
N THR A 197 9.08 -11.74 -26.99
CA THR A 197 9.27 -10.75 -28.07
C THR A 197 10.61 -10.93 -28.78
N PRO A 198 10.72 -10.60 -30.07
CA PRO A 198 12.00 -10.56 -30.76
C PRO A 198 13.00 -9.64 -30.04
N ALA A 199 14.27 -10.03 -30.01
CA ALA A 199 15.33 -9.15 -29.55
C ALA A 199 15.42 -7.94 -30.50
N ILE A 200 15.48 -6.74 -29.92
CA ILE A 200 15.63 -5.50 -30.67
C ILE A 200 16.64 -4.61 -29.95
N SER A 201 17.33 -3.76 -30.71
CA SER A 201 18.28 -2.80 -30.17
C SER A 201 17.68 -1.91 -29.09
N ALA A 202 18.48 -1.60 -28.06
CA ALA A 202 18.12 -0.66 -26.99
C ALA A 202 17.67 0.70 -27.53
N THR A 203 18.18 1.14 -28.67
CA THR A 203 17.79 2.40 -29.33
C THR A 203 16.33 2.40 -29.81
N ARG A 204 15.81 1.26 -30.28
CA ARG A 204 14.43 1.12 -30.78
C ARG A 204 13.37 1.23 -29.69
N TYR A 205 13.77 1.16 -28.42
CA TYR A 205 12.87 1.36 -27.30
C TYR A 205 12.52 2.83 -27.04
N GLU A 206 13.17 3.79 -27.70
CA GLU A 206 12.93 5.23 -27.54
C GLU A 206 12.96 5.70 -26.07
N THR A 207 13.91 5.17 -25.27
CA THR A 207 13.98 5.36 -23.80
C THR A 207 13.84 6.82 -23.37
N SER A 208 14.58 7.76 -23.97
CA SER A 208 14.52 9.19 -23.60
C SER A 208 13.13 9.82 -23.83
N LYS A 209 12.44 9.40 -24.90
CA LYS A 209 11.07 9.86 -25.22
C LYS A 209 10.06 9.28 -24.23
N LYS A 210 10.19 7.99 -23.88
CA LYS A 210 9.36 7.35 -22.87
C LYS A 210 9.57 7.96 -21.48
N LEU A 211 10.81 8.27 -21.11
CA LEU A 211 11.13 8.98 -19.87
C LEU A 211 10.41 10.34 -19.82
N SER A 212 10.53 11.14 -20.88
CA SER A 212 9.90 12.46 -20.98
C SER A 212 8.36 12.38 -20.86
N ARG A 213 7.75 11.39 -21.51
CA ARG A 213 6.29 11.14 -21.41
C ARG A 213 5.88 10.70 -20.01
N THR A 214 6.69 9.88 -19.35
CA THR A 214 6.45 9.37 -17.99
C THR A 214 6.53 10.48 -16.95
N LEU A 215 7.57 11.30 -17.01
CA LEU A 215 7.68 12.51 -16.16
C LEU A 215 6.48 13.43 -16.37
N SER A 216 6.06 13.65 -17.62
CA SER A 216 4.91 14.48 -17.94
C SER A 216 3.59 13.89 -17.44
N TYR A 217 3.43 12.56 -17.46
CA TYR A 217 2.26 11.90 -16.90
C TYR A 217 2.15 12.16 -15.40
N TRP A 218 3.19 11.85 -14.64
CA TRP A 218 3.18 12.02 -13.18
C TRP A 218 3.00 13.48 -12.77
N LYS A 219 3.70 14.41 -13.42
CA LYS A 219 3.56 15.85 -13.16
C LYS A 219 2.15 16.37 -13.43
N ARG A 220 1.49 15.90 -14.50
CA ARG A 220 0.08 16.26 -14.76
C ARG A 220 -0.83 15.65 -13.72
N TRP A 221 -0.64 14.37 -13.40
CA TRP A 221 -1.48 13.66 -12.44
C TRP A 221 -1.42 14.31 -11.05
N ILE A 222 -0.22 14.61 -10.56
CA ILE A 222 -0.07 15.21 -9.22
C ILE A 222 -0.63 16.63 -9.13
N GLY A 223 -0.80 17.34 -10.26
CA GLY A 223 -1.48 18.63 -10.33
C GLY A 223 -2.95 18.61 -9.86
N HIS A 224 -3.55 17.43 -9.76
CA HIS A 224 -4.88 17.25 -9.18
C HIS A 224 -4.87 17.36 -7.65
N VAL A 225 -3.78 17.01 -6.97
CA VAL A 225 -3.69 17.08 -5.49
C VAL A 225 -3.72 18.53 -5.00
N LYS A 226 -4.72 18.86 -4.19
CA LYS A 226 -5.03 20.21 -3.71
C LYS A 226 -4.55 20.51 -2.29
N TYR A 227 -4.04 19.52 -1.57
CA TYR A 227 -3.52 19.73 -0.22
C TYR A 227 -2.35 20.75 -0.20
N GLN A 228 -2.49 21.83 0.58
CA GLN A 228 -1.48 22.90 0.73
C GLN A 228 -1.01 23.08 2.18
N GLY A 229 -1.29 22.12 3.06
CA GLY A 229 -0.86 22.19 4.45
C GLY A 229 0.65 21.93 4.62
N PRO A 230 1.16 22.02 5.86
CA PRO A 230 2.60 21.89 6.15
C PRO A 230 3.24 20.57 5.70
N PHE A 231 2.45 19.49 5.63
CA PHE A 231 2.91 18.15 5.28
C PHE A 231 2.81 17.85 3.77
N ARG A 232 2.83 18.88 2.91
CA ARG A 232 2.51 18.72 1.48
C ARG A 232 3.42 17.71 0.78
N ALA A 233 4.72 17.72 1.06
CA ALA A 233 5.66 16.78 0.45
C ALA A 233 5.29 15.32 0.77
N ASN A 234 4.93 15.04 2.03
CA ASN A 234 4.54 13.71 2.48
C ASN A 234 3.20 13.27 1.87
N VAL A 235 2.20 14.16 1.86
CA VAL A 235 0.90 13.89 1.23
C VAL A 235 1.05 13.62 -0.26
N VAL A 236 1.80 14.45 -0.99
CA VAL A 236 2.09 14.26 -2.42
C VAL A 236 2.77 12.91 -2.68
N ARG A 237 3.75 12.54 -1.85
CA ARG A 237 4.44 11.26 -1.98
C ARG A 237 3.50 10.08 -1.75
N SER A 238 2.69 10.12 -0.69
CA SER A 238 1.69 9.09 -0.42
C SER A 238 0.65 8.98 -1.53
N CYS A 239 0.19 10.10 -2.09
CA CYS A 239 -0.73 10.08 -3.24
C CYS A 239 -0.10 9.39 -4.46
N LEU A 240 1.18 9.68 -4.76
CA LEU A 240 1.92 9.04 -5.86
C LEU A 240 2.09 7.54 -5.64
N VAL A 241 2.30 7.10 -4.39
CA VAL A 241 2.37 5.67 -4.03
C VAL A 241 1.03 5.00 -4.25
N LEU A 242 -0.06 5.52 -3.67
CA LEU A 242 -1.40 4.96 -3.85
C LEU A 242 -1.79 4.87 -5.33
N LYS A 243 -1.47 5.90 -6.13
CA LYS A 243 -1.71 5.86 -7.57
C LYS A 243 -0.91 4.78 -8.27
N LEU A 244 0.35 4.58 -7.87
CA LEU A 244 1.22 3.55 -8.43
C LEU A 244 0.75 2.13 -8.10
N LEU A 245 0.13 1.92 -6.92
CA LEU A 245 -0.44 0.64 -6.49
C LEU A 245 -1.77 0.30 -7.19
N GLN A 246 -2.39 1.27 -7.88
CA GLN A 246 -3.58 1.03 -8.68
C GLN A 246 -3.22 0.28 -9.97
N TYR A 247 -3.91 -0.82 -10.22
CA TYR A 247 -3.89 -1.58 -11.45
C TYR A 247 -4.76 -0.89 -12.52
N ALA A 248 -4.12 -0.19 -13.45
CA ALA A 248 -4.78 0.65 -14.44
C ALA A 248 -5.88 -0.05 -15.28
N PRO A 249 -5.74 -1.34 -15.67
CA PRO A 249 -6.75 -2.01 -16.49
C PRO A 249 -8.12 -2.17 -15.81
N THR A 250 -8.16 -2.27 -14.48
CA THR A 250 -9.42 -2.50 -13.75
C THR A 250 -9.77 -1.38 -12.78
N GLY A 251 -8.78 -0.64 -12.28
CA GLY A 251 -8.94 0.34 -11.19
C GLY A 251 -8.77 -0.25 -9.80
N ALA A 252 -8.61 -1.58 -9.68
CA ALA A 252 -8.26 -2.27 -8.43
C ALA A 252 -6.89 -1.81 -7.92
N MET A 253 -6.64 -1.91 -6.63
CA MET A 253 -5.39 -1.50 -5.98
C MET A 253 -4.86 -2.66 -5.13
N VAL A 254 -3.56 -2.91 -5.22
CA VAL A 254 -2.90 -3.88 -4.33
C VAL A 254 -2.64 -3.28 -2.96
N ALA A 255 -2.72 -4.11 -1.90
CA ALA A 255 -2.36 -3.66 -0.55
C ALA A 255 -0.87 -3.30 -0.42
N ALA A 256 0.00 -4.02 -1.15
CA ALA A 256 1.41 -3.70 -1.36
C ALA A 256 1.94 -4.38 -2.63
N VAL A 257 3.13 -4.01 -3.09
CA VAL A 257 3.74 -4.65 -4.29
C VAL A 257 4.44 -5.97 -3.96
N THR A 258 4.68 -6.26 -2.69
CA THR A 258 5.42 -7.44 -2.21
C THR A 258 4.52 -8.50 -1.58
N THR A 259 5.10 -9.69 -1.40
CA THR A 259 4.57 -10.75 -0.55
C THR A 259 5.59 -11.12 0.50
N SER A 260 5.13 -11.68 1.62
CA SER A 260 5.91 -12.46 2.58
C SER A 260 7.11 -11.74 3.20
N LEU A 261 7.06 -10.41 3.23
CA LEU A 261 7.90 -9.67 4.14
C LEU A 261 7.31 -9.79 5.55
N PRO A 262 8.15 -10.05 6.57
CA PRO A 262 7.68 -10.43 7.89
C PRO A 262 7.16 -9.25 8.69
N GLU A 263 5.98 -9.38 9.27
CA GLU A 263 5.48 -8.50 10.36
C GLU A 263 6.43 -8.56 11.58
N SER A 264 7.19 -9.64 11.72
CA SER A 264 8.26 -9.77 12.72
C SER A 264 9.29 -10.79 12.27
N VAL A 265 10.57 -10.40 12.28
CA VAL A 265 11.66 -11.23 11.74
C VAL A 265 11.77 -12.56 12.49
N GLY A 266 11.85 -13.65 11.74
CA GLY A 266 11.94 -15.01 12.29
C GLY A 266 10.61 -15.61 12.75
N THR A 267 9.49 -14.91 12.55
CA THR A 267 8.14 -15.42 12.88
C THR A 267 7.42 -15.98 11.66
N LEU A 268 6.21 -16.53 11.89
CA LEU A 268 5.38 -17.12 10.84
C LEU A 268 4.47 -16.10 10.13
N ARG A 269 4.55 -14.81 10.48
CA ARG A 269 3.64 -13.74 10.07
C ARG A 269 4.09 -13.08 8.76
N ASN A 270 3.96 -13.83 7.66
CA ASN A 270 4.41 -13.43 6.32
C ASN A 270 3.28 -13.69 5.31
N TRP A 271 2.69 -12.63 4.75
CA TRP A 271 1.47 -12.71 3.92
C TRP A 271 1.64 -12.10 2.54
N ASP A 272 0.84 -12.53 1.57
CA ASP A 272 0.85 -11.97 0.21
C ASP A 272 -0.14 -10.82 0.07
N TYR A 273 0.37 -9.62 -0.20
CA TYR A 273 -0.39 -8.36 -0.23
C TYR A 273 -0.62 -7.83 -1.65
N ARG A 274 -0.30 -8.63 -2.67
CA ARG A 274 -0.41 -8.23 -4.09
C ARG A 274 -1.81 -8.35 -4.66
N TYR A 275 -2.81 -8.43 -3.77
CA TYR A 275 -4.21 -8.62 -4.09
C TYR A 275 -5.04 -7.41 -3.68
N SER A 276 -6.29 -7.36 -4.14
CA SER A 276 -7.18 -6.22 -3.96
C SER A 276 -8.21 -6.51 -2.88
N TRP A 277 -8.04 -5.90 -1.70
CA TRP A 277 -9.07 -5.85 -0.66
C TRP A 277 -10.07 -4.74 -0.92
N ILE A 278 -11.36 -5.03 -0.77
CA ILE A 278 -12.41 -4.01 -0.92
C ILE A 278 -12.21 -2.88 0.08
N ARG A 279 -11.80 -3.21 1.32
CA ARG A 279 -11.49 -2.27 2.40
C ARG A 279 -10.39 -1.29 1.99
N ASP A 280 -9.21 -1.81 1.71
CA ASP A 280 -8.01 -1.03 1.42
C ASP A 280 -8.21 -0.12 0.22
N ASN A 281 -8.91 -0.62 -0.81
CA ASN A 281 -9.22 0.15 -2.00
C ASN A 281 -10.20 1.30 -1.70
N ALA A 282 -11.31 1.01 -1.03
CA ALA A 282 -12.33 2.02 -0.72
C ALA A 282 -11.73 3.15 0.11
N LEU A 283 -10.96 2.81 1.16
CA LEU A 283 -10.36 3.79 2.04
C LEU A 283 -9.21 4.56 1.37
N SER A 284 -8.38 3.90 0.54
CA SER A 284 -7.32 4.58 -0.25
C SER A 284 -7.88 5.60 -1.23
N VAL A 285 -9.00 5.27 -1.86
CA VAL A 285 -9.70 6.14 -2.80
C VAL A 285 -10.34 7.34 -2.08
N LEU A 286 -10.90 7.13 -0.90
CA LEU A 286 -11.42 8.22 -0.06
C LEU A 286 -10.29 9.19 0.30
N ALA A 287 -9.15 8.68 0.78
CA ALA A 287 -7.99 9.51 1.11
C ALA A 287 -7.47 10.30 -0.10
N LEU A 288 -7.38 9.68 -1.29
CA LEU A 288 -7.03 10.40 -2.52
C LEU A 288 -8.04 11.51 -2.84
N SER A 289 -9.32 11.25 -2.65
CA SER A 289 -10.40 12.22 -2.89
C SER A 289 -10.33 13.39 -1.91
N GLU A 290 -10.07 13.14 -0.62
CA GLU A 290 -9.82 14.15 0.41
C GLU A 290 -8.60 15.03 0.07
N ALA A 291 -7.56 14.45 -0.53
CA ALA A 291 -6.40 15.19 -1.02
C ALA A 291 -6.68 15.96 -2.34
N GLY A 292 -7.83 15.76 -2.97
CA GLY A 292 -8.26 16.43 -4.22
C GLY A 292 -8.10 15.61 -5.51
N ALA A 293 -7.63 14.36 -5.42
CA ALA A 293 -7.50 13.42 -6.53
C ALA A 293 -8.69 12.45 -6.56
N SER A 294 -9.86 12.93 -7.00
CA SER A 294 -11.12 12.20 -6.90
C SER A 294 -11.45 11.29 -8.11
N ARG A 295 -10.66 11.33 -9.18
CA ARG A 295 -10.95 10.54 -10.40
C ARG A 295 -10.79 9.04 -10.16
N GLU A 296 -9.84 8.68 -9.31
CA GLU A 296 -9.56 7.31 -8.87
C GLU A 296 -10.79 6.68 -8.22
N ALA A 297 -11.63 7.48 -7.56
CA ALA A 297 -12.89 7.01 -7.01
C ALA A 297 -13.87 6.54 -8.07
N LEU A 298 -14.00 7.29 -9.16
CA LEU A 298 -14.88 6.90 -10.24
C LEU A 298 -14.42 5.58 -10.90
N ASP A 299 -13.10 5.40 -11.06
CA ASP A 299 -12.54 4.17 -11.64
C ASP A 299 -12.79 2.95 -10.73
N TYR A 300 -12.56 3.11 -9.41
CA TYR A 300 -12.84 2.05 -8.45
C TYR A 300 -14.35 1.73 -8.33
N ALA A 301 -15.22 2.74 -8.36
CA ALA A 301 -16.66 2.54 -8.34
C ALA A 301 -17.15 1.75 -9.56
N ARG A 302 -16.62 2.06 -10.76
CA ARG A 302 -16.91 1.30 -11.99
C ARG A 302 -16.49 -0.16 -11.85
N TRP A 303 -15.33 -0.43 -11.26
CA TRP A 303 -14.86 -1.79 -11.02
C TRP A 303 -15.82 -2.58 -10.11
N LEU A 304 -16.19 -2.02 -8.96
CA LEU A 304 -17.13 -2.64 -8.01
C LEU A 304 -18.50 -2.95 -8.65
N ILE A 305 -19.02 -2.01 -9.45
CA ILE A 305 -20.27 -2.22 -10.19
C ILE A 305 -20.12 -3.36 -11.20
N ASN A 306 -19.02 -3.40 -11.95
CA ASN A 306 -18.78 -4.45 -12.94
C ASN A 306 -18.65 -5.84 -12.30
N LEU A 307 -18.00 -5.95 -11.14
CA LEU A 307 -17.95 -7.21 -10.38
C LEU A 307 -19.34 -7.73 -10.00
N ARG A 308 -20.23 -6.82 -9.61
CA ARG A 308 -21.62 -7.14 -9.24
C ARG A 308 -22.52 -7.49 -10.41
N ARG A 309 -22.40 -6.80 -11.54
CA ARG A 309 -23.27 -7.04 -12.72
C ARG A 309 -23.16 -8.47 -13.22
N HIS A 310 -22.03 -9.14 -12.98
CA HIS A 310 -21.75 -10.48 -13.46
C HIS A 310 -21.88 -11.56 -12.37
N SER A 311 -22.32 -11.22 -11.15
CA SER A 311 -22.46 -12.20 -10.06
C SER A 311 -23.55 -11.84 -9.06
N LYS A 312 -24.42 -12.82 -8.76
CA LYS A 312 -25.38 -12.76 -7.64
C LYS A 312 -24.78 -13.28 -6.33
N GLU A 313 -23.51 -13.71 -6.34
CA GLU A 313 -22.85 -14.25 -5.17
C GLU A 313 -22.45 -13.18 -4.16
N LYS A 314 -22.01 -13.63 -2.98
CA LYS A 314 -21.52 -12.74 -1.93
C LYS A 314 -20.30 -11.95 -2.39
N LEU A 315 -20.17 -10.71 -1.90
CA LEU A 315 -18.93 -9.96 -2.09
C LEU A 315 -17.80 -10.68 -1.38
N GLN A 316 -16.76 -10.98 -2.15
CA GLN A 316 -15.54 -11.51 -1.61
C GLN A 316 -14.67 -10.35 -1.12
N ILE A 317 -14.12 -10.48 0.08
CA ILE A 317 -13.38 -9.40 0.74
C ILE A 317 -12.11 -8.99 -0.03
N MET A 318 -11.50 -9.97 -0.71
CA MET A 318 -10.23 -9.85 -1.41
C MET A 318 -10.29 -10.67 -2.69
N MET A 319 -9.84 -10.09 -3.80
CA MET A 319 -9.77 -10.73 -5.12
C MET A 319 -8.40 -10.49 -5.76
N GLY A 320 -8.07 -11.30 -6.78
CA GLY A 320 -7.05 -10.94 -7.76
C GLY A 320 -7.36 -9.59 -8.41
N ILE A 321 -6.34 -8.88 -8.87
CA ILE A 321 -6.50 -7.52 -9.42
C ILE A 321 -7.28 -7.48 -10.74
N GLY A 322 -7.48 -8.64 -11.38
CA GLY A 322 -8.36 -8.85 -12.53
C GLY A 322 -9.80 -9.22 -12.14
N GLY A 323 -10.09 -9.38 -10.85
CA GLY A 323 -11.37 -9.87 -10.33
C GLY A 323 -11.40 -11.39 -10.08
N GLU A 324 -10.24 -12.06 -10.14
CA GLU A 324 -10.13 -13.50 -9.85
C GLU A 324 -10.51 -13.79 -8.39
N ARG A 325 -11.37 -14.80 -8.16
CA ARG A 325 -11.88 -15.13 -6.83
C ARG A 325 -11.11 -16.24 -6.13
N GLU A 326 -10.54 -17.17 -6.88
CA GLU A 326 -9.69 -18.20 -6.30
C GLU A 326 -8.27 -17.68 -6.15
N ILE A 327 -7.85 -17.49 -4.89
CA ILE A 327 -6.50 -17.04 -4.53
C ILE A 327 -5.89 -18.07 -3.55
N PRO A 328 -5.55 -19.28 -4.03
CA PRO A 328 -5.06 -20.34 -3.16
C PRO A 328 -3.75 -19.94 -2.48
N GLU A 329 -3.74 -19.98 -1.14
CA GLU A 329 -2.52 -19.81 -0.35
C GLU A 329 -1.64 -21.06 -0.49
N THR A 330 -0.38 -20.87 -0.88
CA THR A 330 0.63 -21.93 -1.00
C THR A 330 1.96 -21.46 -0.44
N THR A 331 2.75 -22.37 0.13
CA THR A 331 4.09 -22.06 0.63
C THR A 331 5.16 -22.35 -0.42
N LEU A 332 6.23 -21.55 -0.40
CA LEU A 332 7.42 -21.68 -1.23
C LEU A 332 8.59 -22.17 -0.37
N ASP A 333 8.56 -23.44 0.04
CA ASP A 333 9.50 -24.01 1.02
C ASP A 333 10.96 -24.02 0.53
N HIS A 334 11.20 -23.82 -0.76
CA HIS A 334 12.54 -23.71 -1.33
C HIS A 334 13.19 -22.33 -1.12
N LEU A 335 12.44 -21.30 -0.73
CA LEU A 335 12.96 -19.97 -0.38
C LEU A 335 13.10 -19.83 1.13
N GLU A 336 14.22 -19.27 1.59
CA GLU A 336 14.45 -19.14 3.05
C GLU A 336 13.60 -18.05 3.72
N GLY A 337 13.09 -17.09 2.95
CA GLY A 337 12.33 -15.94 3.43
C GLY A 337 13.21 -14.77 3.89
N TYR A 338 12.66 -13.57 3.94
CA TYR A 338 13.42 -12.36 4.30
C TYR A 338 14.06 -12.53 5.68
N ARG A 339 15.40 -12.43 5.77
CA ARG A 339 16.16 -12.70 7.00
C ARG A 339 15.76 -14.03 7.66
N ARG A 340 15.51 -15.07 6.85
CA ARG A 340 15.04 -16.42 7.26
C ARG A 340 13.67 -16.46 7.93
N SER A 341 12.82 -15.48 7.62
CA SER A 341 11.43 -15.47 8.10
C SER A 341 10.59 -16.33 7.18
N SER A 342 10.35 -17.58 7.61
CA SER A 342 9.55 -18.57 6.90
C SER A 342 8.19 -18.78 7.58
N PRO A 343 7.14 -19.22 6.86
CA PRO A 343 7.15 -19.62 5.45
C PRO A 343 7.03 -18.41 4.51
N VAL A 344 7.51 -18.57 3.28
CA VAL A 344 7.17 -17.66 2.18
C VAL A 344 5.85 -18.13 1.58
N ARG A 345 4.83 -17.27 1.59
CA ARG A 345 3.49 -17.54 1.07
C ARG A 345 3.26 -16.82 -0.26
N ILE A 346 2.55 -17.46 -1.17
CA ILE A 346 1.87 -16.79 -2.28
C ILE A 346 0.39 -17.11 -2.21
N GLY A 347 -0.45 -16.19 -2.68
CA GLY A 347 -1.87 -16.26 -2.40
C GLY A 347 -2.19 -15.93 -0.94
N ASN A 348 -3.47 -15.88 -0.60
CA ASN A 348 -3.88 -15.45 0.72
C ASN A 348 -5.23 -16.08 1.13
N ALA A 349 -5.20 -16.80 2.25
CA ALA A 349 -6.34 -17.56 2.76
C ALA A 349 -7.50 -16.67 3.23
N ALA A 350 -7.27 -15.37 3.46
CA ALA A 350 -8.32 -14.42 3.84
C ALA A 350 -9.43 -14.34 2.77
N SER A 351 -9.15 -14.69 1.51
CA SER A 351 -10.14 -14.73 0.41
C SER A 351 -11.40 -15.53 0.72
N LYS A 352 -11.32 -16.51 1.63
CA LYS A 352 -12.44 -17.37 2.04
C LYS A 352 -13.07 -16.97 3.38
N GLN A 353 -12.51 -15.99 4.07
CA GLN A 353 -13.01 -15.54 5.36
C GLN A 353 -14.28 -14.70 5.22
N LEU A 354 -15.17 -14.83 6.19
CA LEU A 354 -16.20 -13.83 6.43
C LEU A 354 -15.55 -12.67 7.20
N GLN A 355 -15.67 -11.46 6.67
CA GLN A 355 -15.38 -10.22 7.39
C GLN A 355 -16.57 -9.28 7.18
N LEU A 356 -17.18 -8.82 8.27
CA LEU A 356 -18.42 -8.05 8.21
C LEU A 356 -18.18 -6.56 7.92
N ASP A 357 -16.94 -6.10 8.14
CA ASP A 357 -16.51 -4.72 7.90
C ASP A 357 -16.74 -4.26 6.46
N VAL A 358 -16.55 -5.17 5.50
CA VAL A 358 -16.69 -4.91 4.07
C VAL A 358 -18.04 -4.30 3.69
N TYR A 359 -19.13 -4.68 4.39
CA TYR A 359 -20.47 -4.14 4.14
C TYR A 359 -20.54 -2.66 4.52
N GLY A 360 -19.99 -2.31 5.68
CA GLY A 360 -19.96 -0.95 6.18
C GLY A 360 -19.07 -0.05 5.35
N ILE A 361 -17.86 -0.52 5.04
CA ILE A 361 -16.88 0.25 4.25
C ILE A 361 -17.41 0.54 2.85
N LEU A 362 -18.02 -0.45 2.19
CA LEU A 362 -18.59 -0.25 0.86
C LEU A 362 -19.75 0.76 0.88
N ALA A 363 -20.64 0.65 1.86
CA ALA A 363 -21.76 1.58 2.00
C ALA A 363 -21.29 3.01 2.33
N ASP A 364 -20.26 3.16 3.16
CA ASP A 364 -19.67 4.46 3.50
C ASP A 364 -18.99 5.11 2.29
N TYR A 365 -18.25 4.32 1.52
CA TYR A 365 -17.65 4.77 0.27
C TYR A 365 -18.69 5.24 -0.76
N VAL A 366 -19.74 4.45 -0.98
CA VAL A 366 -20.80 4.84 -1.92
C VAL A 366 -21.58 6.05 -1.39
N TYR A 367 -21.80 6.15 -0.09
CA TYR A 367 -22.40 7.34 0.51
C TYR A 367 -21.55 8.59 0.27
N PHE A 368 -20.23 8.52 0.41
CA PHE A 368 -19.34 9.62 0.04
C PHE A 368 -19.54 10.04 -1.43
N LEU A 369 -19.54 9.10 -2.37
CA LEU A 369 -19.83 9.41 -3.78
C LEU A 369 -21.23 10.03 -3.97
N HIS A 370 -22.21 9.59 -3.18
CA HIS A 370 -23.56 10.13 -3.22
C HIS A 370 -23.57 11.60 -2.83
N THR A 371 -22.85 11.96 -1.76
CA THR A 371 -22.73 13.37 -1.32
C THR A 371 -22.04 14.26 -2.35
N LEU A 372 -21.25 13.70 -3.27
CA LEU A 372 -20.65 14.39 -4.40
C LEU A 372 -21.57 14.43 -5.65
N GLY A 373 -22.74 13.79 -5.61
CA GLY A 373 -23.64 13.65 -6.75
C GLY A 373 -23.17 12.65 -7.80
N TRP A 374 -22.29 11.71 -7.46
CA TRP A 374 -21.64 10.78 -8.39
C TRP A 374 -22.18 9.35 -8.34
N THR A 375 -23.36 9.16 -7.78
CA THR A 375 -24.04 7.85 -7.69
C THR A 375 -25.30 7.83 -8.53
N THR A 376 -25.72 6.63 -8.93
CA THR A 376 -27.02 6.39 -9.57
C THR A 376 -27.88 5.46 -8.72
N GLY A 377 -29.19 5.38 -9.00
CA GLY A 377 -30.08 4.41 -8.34
C GLY A 377 -29.53 2.98 -8.45
N GLN A 378 -28.99 2.60 -9.61
CA GLN A 378 -28.38 1.28 -9.81
C GLN A 378 -27.21 0.99 -8.84
N VAL A 379 -26.42 2.00 -8.49
CA VAL A 379 -25.31 1.87 -7.52
C VAL A 379 -25.88 1.61 -6.13
N TYR A 380 -26.92 2.35 -5.75
CA TYR A 380 -27.62 2.13 -4.50
C TYR A 380 -28.19 0.70 -4.42
N GLU A 381 -28.90 0.23 -5.45
CA GLU A 381 -29.53 -1.09 -5.45
C GLU A 381 -28.52 -2.25 -5.38
N ASN A 382 -27.40 -2.15 -6.11
CA ASN A 382 -26.45 -3.26 -6.22
C ASN A 382 -25.38 -3.30 -5.12
N LEU A 383 -25.04 -2.14 -4.54
CA LEU A 383 -23.96 -2.04 -3.55
C LEU A 383 -24.52 -1.70 -2.17
N VAL A 384 -25.34 -0.67 -2.05
CA VAL A 384 -25.80 -0.16 -0.74
C VAL A 384 -26.89 -1.03 -0.15
N ARG A 385 -27.98 -1.27 -0.90
CA ARG A 385 -29.10 -2.11 -0.46
C ARG A 385 -28.61 -3.52 -0.11
N TYR A 386 -27.79 -4.12 -0.97
CA TYR A 386 -27.16 -5.40 -0.66
C TYR A 386 -26.39 -5.36 0.67
N SER A 387 -25.52 -4.36 0.86
CA SER A 387 -24.63 -4.32 2.02
C SER A 387 -25.43 -4.16 3.31
N ALA A 388 -26.48 -3.33 3.29
CA ALA A 388 -27.41 -3.18 4.41
C ALA A 388 -28.20 -4.47 4.67
N ASP A 389 -28.66 -5.17 3.64
CA ASP A 389 -29.37 -6.44 3.78
C ASP A 389 -28.49 -7.55 4.35
N GLN A 390 -27.22 -7.64 3.92
CA GLN A 390 -26.27 -8.59 4.53
C GLN A 390 -25.91 -8.20 5.96
N ALA A 391 -25.63 -6.92 6.23
CA ALA A 391 -25.36 -6.44 7.58
C ALA A 391 -26.54 -6.76 8.52
N MET A 392 -27.78 -6.48 8.10
CA MET A 392 -28.98 -6.81 8.86
C MET A 392 -29.09 -8.31 9.17
N LYS A 393 -28.66 -9.17 8.24
CA LYS A 393 -28.72 -10.63 8.39
C LYS A 393 -27.58 -11.20 9.23
N GLU A 394 -26.37 -10.65 9.11
CA GLU A 394 -25.14 -11.31 9.55
C GLU A 394 -24.45 -10.62 10.74
N TRP A 395 -24.91 -9.45 11.21
CA TRP A 395 -24.20 -8.66 12.23
C TRP A 395 -23.91 -9.36 13.57
N GLN A 396 -24.56 -10.49 13.86
CA GLN A 396 -24.31 -11.32 15.06
C GLN A 396 -23.42 -12.54 14.79
N SER A 397 -23.02 -12.76 13.54
CA SER A 397 -22.19 -13.89 13.14
C SER A 397 -20.74 -13.65 13.55
N PRO A 398 -20.04 -14.65 14.10
CA PRO A 398 -18.59 -14.58 14.25
C PRO A 398 -17.93 -14.41 12.88
N ASP A 399 -16.92 -13.55 12.80
CA ASP A 399 -16.17 -13.24 11.60
C ASP A 399 -14.67 -13.12 11.93
N SER A 400 -13.84 -12.79 10.94
CA SER A 400 -12.37 -12.74 11.13
C SER A 400 -11.87 -11.33 11.52
N GLY A 401 -12.76 -10.33 11.58
CA GLY A 401 -12.41 -8.95 11.89
C GLY A 401 -11.52 -8.30 10.81
N ILE A 402 -11.25 -7.01 10.99
CA ILE A 402 -10.36 -6.23 10.11
C ILE A 402 -8.92 -6.80 10.06
N TRP A 403 -8.49 -7.47 11.12
CA TRP A 403 -7.16 -8.07 11.26
C TRP A 403 -7.07 -9.52 10.78
N GLU A 404 -8.14 -10.04 10.16
CA GLU A 404 -8.14 -11.34 9.47
C GLU A 404 -7.79 -12.55 10.37
N ILE A 405 -8.14 -12.44 11.66
CA ILE A 405 -7.85 -13.45 12.68
C ILE A 405 -8.49 -14.77 12.28
N ARG A 406 -7.66 -15.81 12.15
CA ARG A 406 -8.08 -17.10 11.59
C ARG A 406 -9.16 -17.81 12.42
N GLN A 407 -9.24 -17.54 13.71
CA GLN A 407 -10.31 -18.02 14.57
C GLN A 407 -11.44 -16.98 14.61
N PRO A 408 -12.63 -17.27 14.05
CA PRO A 408 -13.71 -16.31 14.03
C PRO A 408 -14.23 -15.97 15.43
N LYS A 409 -14.48 -14.69 15.67
CA LYS A 409 -15.04 -14.16 16.93
C LYS A 409 -16.10 -13.10 16.62
N THR A 410 -16.86 -12.68 17.62
CA THR A 410 -17.78 -11.54 17.50
C THR A 410 -17.04 -10.26 17.88
N PHE A 411 -16.47 -9.58 16.87
CA PHE A 411 -15.70 -8.36 17.06
C PHE A 411 -16.60 -7.12 17.20
N VAL A 412 -16.25 -6.24 18.15
CA VAL A 412 -16.97 -4.98 18.36
C VAL A 412 -16.87 -4.08 17.12
N GLU A 413 -15.69 -4.07 16.49
CA GLU A 413 -15.42 -3.29 15.28
C GLU A 413 -16.21 -3.81 14.06
N SER A 414 -16.24 -5.13 13.83
CA SER A 414 -17.06 -5.74 12.77
C SER A 414 -18.53 -5.38 12.90
N THR A 415 -19.07 -5.42 14.13
CA THR A 415 -20.46 -5.03 14.40
C THR A 415 -20.68 -3.52 14.25
N MET A 416 -19.69 -2.68 14.58
CA MET A 416 -19.73 -1.25 14.28
C MET A 416 -19.85 -0.99 12.77
N TRP A 417 -19.13 -1.71 11.92
CA TRP A 417 -19.28 -1.56 10.48
C TRP A 417 -20.63 -2.05 9.95
N CYS A 418 -21.23 -3.07 10.56
CA CYS A 418 -22.63 -3.41 10.27
C CYS A 418 -23.58 -2.25 10.61
N TYR A 419 -23.36 -1.54 11.72
CA TYR A 419 -24.11 -0.32 12.03
C TYR A 419 -23.89 0.75 10.96
N VAL A 420 -22.64 0.98 10.52
CA VAL A 420 -22.32 1.97 9.48
C VAL A 420 -23.03 1.62 8.18
N ALA A 421 -23.04 0.35 7.77
CA ALA A 421 -23.76 -0.11 6.57
C ALA A 421 -25.23 0.32 6.61
N LEU A 422 -25.91 0.02 7.72
CA LEU A 422 -27.32 0.37 7.92
C LEU A 422 -27.53 1.88 8.00
N ASP A 423 -26.65 2.62 8.70
CA ASP A 423 -26.74 4.08 8.84
C ASP A 423 -26.66 4.80 7.49
N ARG A 424 -25.66 4.44 6.67
CA ARG A 424 -25.47 5.04 5.35
C ARG A 424 -26.58 4.67 4.38
N ALA A 425 -27.00 3.42 4.39
CA ALA A 425 -28.10 2.97 3.55
C ALA A 425 -29.43 3.66 3.90
N ILE A 426 -29.74 3.85 5.19
CA ILE A 426 -30.94 4.57 5.63
C ILE A 426 -30.92 6.04 5.18
N LYS A 427 -29.77 6.72 5.27
CA LYS A 427 -29.62 8.11 4.80
C LYS A 427 -29.92 8.22 3.31
N MET A 428 -29.27 7.38 2.50
CA MET A 428 -29.49 7.36 1.04
C MET A 428 -30.92 6.97 0.68
N ALA A 429 -31.48 5.95 1.33
CA ALA A 429 -32.85 5.50 1.08
C ALA A 429 -33.88 6.62 1.29
N ARG A 430 -33.73 7.42 2.34
CA ARG A 430 -34.60 8.59 2.60
C ARG A 430 -34.45 9.67 1.54
N GLU A 431 -33.22 9.96 1.13
CA GLU A 431 -32.94 10.98 0.09
C GLU A 431 -33.45 10.55 -1.29
N LEU A 432 -33.44 9.24 -1.58
CA LEU A 432 -33.85 8.65 -2.85
C LEU A 432 -35.33 8.21 -2.91
N GLY A 433 -36.06 8.26 -1.79
CA GLY A 433 -37.49 7.87 -1.72
C GLY A 433 -37.75 6.36 -1.61
N TYR A 434 -36.79 5.56 -1.14
CA TYR A 434 -36.97 4.13 -0.89
C TYR A 434 -37.48 3.88 0.54
N ASP A 435 -38.77 4.15 0.78
CA ASP A 435 -39.35 4.14 2.13
C ASP A 435 -39.34 2.76 2.81
N GLU A 436 -39.66 1.70 2.07
CA GLU A 436 -39.66 0.32 2.59
C GLU A 436 -38.27 -0.13 3.07
N ASP A 437 -37.22 0.29 2.35
CA ASP A 437 -35.83 -0.05 2.67
C ASP A 437 -35.42 0.51 4.04
N TRP A 438 -35.58 1.82 4.25
CA TRP A 438 -35.11 2.43 5.48
C TRP A 438 -35.97 2.05 6.69
N GLN A 439 -37.29 1.86 6.51
CA GLN A 439 -38.18 1.42 7.58
C GLN A 439 -37.81 0.02 8.08
N ARG A 440 -37.37 -0.86 7.18
CA ARG A 440 -36.92 -2.21 7.51
C ARG A 440 -35.59 -2.22 8.28
N TRP A 441 -34.62 -1.38 7.89
CA TRP A 441 -33.28 -1.37 8.51
C TRP A 441 -33.19 -0.59 9.82
N GLU A 442 -34.03 0.43 10.01
CA GLU A 442 -33.97 1.34 11.16
C GLU A 442 -34.07 0.63 12.54
N PRO A 443 -34.99 -0.33 12.77
CA PRO A 443 -35.05 -1.08 14.03
C PRO A 443 -33.76 -1.88 14.29
N VAL A 444 -33.18 -2.47 13.24
CA VAL A 444 -31.96 -3.27 13.34
C VAL A 444 -30.77 -2.38 13.65
N ARG A 445 -30.65 -1.22 12.98
CA ARG A 445 -29.60 -0.23 13.27
C ARG A 445 -29.62 0.18 14.75
N LYS A 446 -30.81 0.41 15.32
CA LYS A 446 -30.97 0.74 16.75
C LYS A 446 -30.50 -0.41 17.65
N LYS A 447 -30.88 -1.65 17.32
CA LYS A 447 -30.47 -2.85 18.07
C LYS A 447 -28.95 -3.03 18.06
N VAL A 448 -28.32 -2.95 16.88
CA VAL A 448 -26.87 -3.04 16.70
C VAL A 448 -26.16 -1.97 17.55
N LYS A 449 -26.60 -0.70 17.45
CA LYS A 449 -26.03 0.39 18.25
C LYS A 449 -26.15 0.12 19.75
N SER A 450 -27.33 -0.30 20.20
CA SER A 450 -27.56 -0.62 21.61
C SER A 450 -26.60 -1.70 22.10
N GLN A 451 -26.45 -2.79 21.35
CA GLN A 451 -25.56 -3.90 21.75
C GLN A 451 -24.10 -3.46 21.83
N ILE A 452 -23.59 -2.71 20.87
CA ILE A 452 -22.22 -2.18 20.93
C ILE A 452 -22.03 -1.33 22.19
N LEU A 453 -22.97 -0.43 22.49
CA LEU A 453 -22.86 0.49 23.62
C LEU A 453 -22.96 -0.20 24.99
N SER A 454 -23.73 -1.28 25.09
CA SER A 454 -23.96 -2.01 26.34
C SER A 454 -22.98 -3.17 26.57
N GLU A 455 -22.72 -3.96 25.53
CA GLU A 455 -21.97 -5.23 25.64
C GLU A 455 -20.56 -5.14 25.05
N GLY A 456 -20.29 -4.18 24.16
CA GLY A 456 -18.95 -3.91 23.64
C GLY A 456 -18.09 -3.06 24.57
N TRP A 457 -18.70 -2.48 25.61
CA TRP A 457 -18.02 -1.63 26.59
C TRP A 457 -17.63 -2.43 27.83
N SER A 458 -16.35 -2.38 28.19
CA SER A 458 -15.85 -2.99 29.43
C SER A 458 -15.80 -1.96 30.56
N GLU A 459 -16.59 -2.19 31.61
CA GLU A 459 -16.55 -1.36 32.83
C GLU A 459 -15.21 -1.43 33.56
N LYS A 460 -14.50 -2.57 33.45
CA LYS A 460 -13.18 -2.77 34.06
C LYS A 460 -12.10 -1.99 33.34
N LYS A 461 -12.06 -2.06 32.01
CA LYS A 461 -11.08 -1.33 31.19
C LYS A 461 -11.43 0.14 30.98
N LYS A 462 -12.72 0.48 31.16
CA LYS A 462 -13.30 1.77 30.76
C LYS A 462 -13.01 2.07 29.29
N ALA A 463 -13.22 1.08 28.43
CA ALA A 463 -12.99 1.19 27.00
C ALA A 463 -13.87 0.20 26.22
N PHE A 464 -14.09 0.47 24.94
CA PHE A 464 -14.56 -0.55 24.01
C PHE A 464 -13.48 -1.61 23.78
N THR A 465 -13.87 -2.87 23.85
CA THR A 465 -12.97 -4.03 23.74
C THR A 465 -12.93 -4.60 22.33
N MET A 466 -12.01 -5.51 22.07
CA MET A 466 -11.85 -6.20 20.80
C MET A 466 -13.08 -7.03 20.43
N ILE A 467 -13.52 -7.86 21.38
CA ILE A 467 -14.67 -8.75 21.24
C ILE A 467 -15.71 -8.47 22.33
N PHE A 468 -16.96 -8.85 22.06
CA PHE A 468 -18.03 -8.79 23.05
C PHE A 468 -17.73 -9.68 24.26
N GLY A 469 -17.91 -9.14 25.46
CA GLY A 469 -17.64 -9.85 26.72
C GLY A 469 -16.15 -10.07 27.05
N GLY A 470 -15.23 -9.64 26.18
CA GLY A 470 -13.79 -9.69 26.43
C GLY A 470 -13.27 -8.50 27.23
N GLU A 471 -11.98 -8.48 27.53
CA GLU A 471 -11.29 -7.36 28.19
C GLU A 471 -10.13 -6.78 27.36
N ASP A 472 -9.79 -7.40 26.25
CA ASP A 472 -8.67 -6.96 25.43
C ASP A 472 -9.01 -5.72 24.61
N LEU A 473 -8.03 -4.84 24.41
CA LEU A 473 -8.16 -3.65 23.59
C LEU A 473 -7.81 -3.96 22.14
N ASP A 474 -8.42 -3.19 21.24
CA ASP A 474 -8.14 -3.21 19.81
C ASP A 474 -8.05 -1.78 19.29
N ALA A 475 -6.96 -1.46 18.58
CA ALA A 475 -6.75 -0.17 17.94
C ALA A 475 -7.80 0.12 16.85
N ALA A 476 -8.45 -0.89 16.29
CA ALA A 476 -9.54 -0.74 15.34
C ALA A 476 -10.74 0.05 15.91
N ASN A 477 -10.92 0.05 17.24
CA ASN A 477 -11.93 0.88 17.90
C ASN A 477 -11.65 2.40 17.77
N LEU A 478 -10.43 2.81 17.38
CA LEU A 478 -10.13 4.21 17.01
C LEU A 478 -10.89 4.65 15.74
N LEU A 479 -11.41 3.73 14.93
CA LEU A 479 -12.20 4.05 13.74
C LEU A 479 -13.61 4.56 14.09
N MET A 480 -14.15 4.24 15.27
CA MET A 480 -15.50 4.67 15.71
C MET A 480 -15.80 6.17 15.49
N PRO A 481 -14.94 7.12 15.91
CA PRO A 481 -15.14 8.54 15.66
C PRO A 481 -14.82 8.99 14.24
N LEU A 482 -14.06 8.21 13.48
CA LEU A 482 -13.73 8.50 12.09
C LEU A 482 -14.95 8.24 11.19
N VAL A 483 -15.66 7.13 11.45
CA VAL A 483 -16.86 6.71 10.69
C VAL A 483 -18.16 7.26 11.28
N GLY A 484 -18.08 8.10 12.33
CA GLY A 484 -19.24 8.75 12.93
C GLY A 484 -20.16 7.82 13.73
N PHE A 485 -19.64 6.71 14.27
CA PHE A 485 -20.39 5.85 15.19
C PHE A 485 -20.65 6.55 16.53
N LEU A 486 -19.60 7.12 17.12
CA LEU A 486 -19.62 7.97 18.31
C LEU A 486 -18.71 9.19 18.11
N PRO A 487 -19.09 10.39 18.56
CA PRO A 487 -18.19 11.54 18.55
C PRO A 487 -16.94 11.26 19.38
N ALA A 488 -15.77 11.75 18.94
CA ALA A 488 -14.53 11.58 19.70
C ALA A 488 -14.62 12.11 21.14
N ARG A 489 -15.44 13.15 21.36
CA ARG A 489 -15.68 13.79 22.68
C ARG A 489 -16.75 13.10 23.54
N ASP A 490 -17.36 12.03 23.04
CA ASP A 490 -18.18 11.17 23.90
C ASP A 490 -17.32 10.62 25.05
N ALA A 491 -17.90 10.48 26.24
CA ALA A 491 -17.16 10.05 27.43
C ALA A 491 -16.55 8.65 27.27
N LYS A 492 -17.31 7.70 26.70
CA LYS A 492 -16.82 6.34 26.44
C LYS A 492 -15.74 6.36 25.37
N MET A 493 -15.92 7.15 24.31
CA MET A 493 -14.94 7.22 23.23
C MET A 493 -13.63 7.89 23.66
N THR A 494 -13.71 9.00 24.40
CA THR A 494 -12.54 9.68 24.97
C THR A 494 -11.75 8.74 25.87
N SER A 495 -12.46 7.99 26.74
CA SER A 495 -11.85 6.99 27.61
C SER A 495 -11.19 5.86 26.81
N THR A 496 -11.83 5.39 25.73
CA THR A 496 -11.28 4.36 24.84
C THR A 496 -10.01 4.83 24.13
N ILE A 497 -10.00 6.05 23.57
CA ILE A 497 -8.81 6.64 22.93
C ILE A 497 -7.66 6.73 23.92
N GLN A 498 -7.93 7.21 25.14
CA GLN A 498 -6.91 7.33 26.18
C GLN A 498 -6.37 5.96 26.61
N ARG A 499 -7.25 4.98 26.81
CA ARG A 499 -6.88 3.62 27.21
C ARG A 499 -6.05 2.91 26.15
N ILE A 500 -6.39 3.06 24.87
CA ILE A 500 -5.59 2.55 23.74
C ILE A 500 -4.21 3.21 23.73
N ARG A 501 -4.13 4.53 23.92
CA ARG A 501 -2.84 5.24 24.00
C ARG A 501 -1.98 4.80 25.18
N GLU A 502 -2.60 4.47 26.31
CA GLU A 502 -1.87 4.02 27.51
C GLU A 502 -1.36 2.58 27.39
N GLU A 503 -2.16 1.67 26.81
CA GLU A 503 -1.87 0.24 26.88
C GLU A 503 -1.35 -0.36 25.56
N LEU A 504 -1.66 0.24 24.41
CA LEU A 504 -1.24 -0.25 23.09
C LEU A 504 -0.13 0.59 22.44
N SER A 505 0.21 1.77 22.98
CA SER A 505 1.33 2.55 22.45
C SER A 505 2.69 2.02 22.90
N GLU A 506 3.68 2.21 22.03
CA GLU A 506 5.11 2.15 22.31
C GLU A 506 5.72 3.39 21.64
N ASP A 507 6.08 4.39 22.43
CA ASP A 507 6.41 5.76 21.98
C ASP A 507 5.33 6.39 21.06
N ASP A 508 5.68 6.75 19.82
CA ASP A 508 4.80 7.30 18.80
C ASP A 508 4.03 6.23 18.01
N LEU A 509 4.24 4.95 18.30
CA LEU A 509 3.70 3.84 17.53
C LEU A 509 2.63 3.08 18.32
N ILE A 510 1.69 2.44 17.62
CA ILE A 510 0.54 1.75 18.21
C ILE A 510 0.44 0.33 17.66
N TYR A 511 0.32 -0.64 18.55
CA TYR A 511 0.00 -2.03 18.22
C TYR A 511 -1.47 -2.19 17.82
N ARG A 512 -1.79 -3.16 16.94
CA ARG A 512 -3.19 -3.53 16.66
C ARG A 512 -3.90 -3.94 17.95
N TYR A 513 -3.24 -4.82 18.70
CA TYR A 513 -3.66 -5.38 19.97
C TYR A 513 -2.45 -6.04 20.67
N LYS A 514 -2.62 -6.52 21.91
CA LYS A 514 -1.60 -7.29 22.65
C LYS A 514 -2.12 -8.68 23.09
N VAL A 515 -2.99 -9.28 22.29
CA VAL A 515 -3.62 -10.59 22.54
C VAL A 515 -2.90 -11.73 21.84
N ASP A 516 -3.16 -12.96 22.28
CA ASP A 516 -2.90 -14.17 21.50
C ASP A 516 -3.97 -14.33 20.42
N ASP A 517 -3.57 -14.15 19.18
CA ASP A 517 -4.39 -14.27 17.96
C ASP A 517 -4.25 -15.66 17.30
N GLY A 518 -3.55 -16.59 17.96
CA GLY A 518 -3.27 -17.93 17.45
C GLY A 518 -2.04 -17.99 16.54
N GLN A 519 -1.27 -16.91 16.39
CA GLN A 519 -0.01 -16.89 15.63
C GLN A 519 1.20 -16.86 16.56
N LEU A 520 2.26 -17.56 16.17
CA LEU A 520 3.51 -17.59 16.93
C LEU A 520 4.34 -16.31 16.69
N GLY A 521 4.71 -15.65 17.79
CA GLY A 521 5.60 -14.48 17.80
C GLY A 521 4.87 -13.17 18.14
N LYS A 522 5.64 -12.12 18.44
CA LYS A 522 5.12 -10.76 18.62
C LYS A 522 5.31 -10.00 17.31
N GLU A 523 4.23 -9.40 16.80
CA GLU A 523 4.25 -8.49 15.64
C GLU A 523 4.96 -7.16 15.95
N GLY A 524 5.26 -6.40 14.90
CA GLY A 524 5.61 -5.00 15.00
C GLY A 524 4.39 -4.12 15.31
N THR A 525 4.59 -2.82 15.27
CA THR A 525 3.46 -1.86 15.38
C THR A 525 2.91 -1.58 14.00
N PHE A 526 1.60 -1.76 13.81
CA PHE A 526 0.97 -1.48 12.52
C PHE A 526 0.81 0.02 12.34
N THR A 527 1.58 0.58 11.40
CA THR A 527 1.82 2.02 11.29
C THR A 527 0.53 2.84 11.13
N VAL A 528 -0.48 2.29 10.45
CA VAL A 528 -1.78 2.96 10.25
C VAL A 528 -2.50 3.30 11.56
N CYS A 529 -2.35 2.48 12.61
CA CYS A 529 -3.00 2.70 13.90
C CYS A 529 -2.54 4.00 14.56
N SER A 530 -1.26 4.35 14.39
CA SER A 530 -0.70 5.61 14.87
C SER A 530 -1.28 6.81 14.13
N PHE A 531 -1.57 6.68 12.82
CA PHE A 531 -2.26 7.72 12.07
C PHE A 531 -3.73 7.86 12.47
N TRP A 532 -4.43 6.77 12.83
CA TRP A 532 -5.78 6.86 13.41
C TRP A 532 -5.78 7.61 14.74
N MET A 533 -4.75 7.42 15.57
CA MET A 533 -4.59 8.19 16.81
C MET A 533 -4.40 9.69 16.54
N VAL A 534 -3.64 10.08 15.51
CA VAL A 534 -3.53 11.49 15.09
C VAL A 534 -4.90 12.07 14.76
N ASP A 535 -5.74 11.34 14.02
CA ASP A 535 -7.08 11.80 13.66
C ASP A 535 -8.00 11.88 14.90
N CYS A 536 -7.95 10.89 15.79
CA CYS A 536 -8.65 10.94 17.07
C CYS A 536 -8.25 12.15 17.94
N LEU A 537 -6.95 12.44 18.07
CA LEU A 537 -6.47 13.63 18.77
C LEU A 537 -6.94 14.93 18.09
N THR A 538 -6.96 14.94 16.76
CA THR A 538 -7.49 16.07 15.96
C THR A 538 -8.96 16.30 16.28
N ARG A 539 -9.79 15.25 16.29
CA ARG A 539 -11.23 15.30 16.58
C ARG A 539 -11.55 15.64 18.04
N LEU A 540 -10.68 15.28 18.98
CA LEU A 540 -10.74 15.77 20.37
C LEU A 540 -10.48 17.28 20.46
N GLY A 541 -9.81 17.86 19.46
CA GLY A 541 -9.34 19.25 19.47
C GLY A 541 -7.94 19.42 20.08
N LYS A 542 -7.23 18.31 20.31
CA LYS A 542 -5.85 18.29 20.83
C LYS A 542 -4.85 18.52 19.69
N LEU A 543 -5.01 19.61 18.95
CA LEU A 543 -4.31 19.85 17.68
C LEU A 543 -2.78 19.87 17.81
N ARG A 544 -2.24 20.36 18.93
CA ARG A 544 -0.78 20.36 19.19
C ARG A 544 -0.24 18.96 19.43
N GLU A 545 -0.97 18.12 20.15
CA GLU A 545 -0.58 16.72 20.37
C GLU A 545 -0.66 15.94 19.05
N ALA A 546 -1.73 16.14 18.28
CA ALA A 546 -1.89 15.54 16.95
C ALA A 546 -0.74 15.93 16.00
N GLU A 547 -0.37 17.22 15.96
CA GLU A 547 0.77 17.71 15.20
C GLU A 547 2.10 17.11 15.68
N GLY A 548 2.31 17.05 17.00
CA GLY A 548 3.50 16.46 17.58
C GLY A 548 3.67 15.00 17.17
N LEU A 549 2.61 14.19 17.31
CA LEU A 549 2.61 12.79 16.90
C LEU A 549 2.83 12.65 15.39
N LEU A 550 2.11 13.43 14.57
CA LEU A 550 2.26 13.40 13.12
C LEU A 550 3.69 13.70 12.69
N ASN A 551 4.35 14.70 13.29
CA ASN A 551 5.75 15.03 13.00
C ASN A 551 6.72 13.89 13.34
N GLN A 552 6.44 13.08 14.37
CA GLN A 552 7.28 11.90 14.66
C GLN A 552 7.06 10.81 13.62
N LEU A 553 5.79 10.53 13.29
CA LEU A 553 5.45 9.55 12.25
C LEU A 553 6.08 9.90 10.90
N MET A 554 6.15 11.18 10.53
CA MET A 554 6.82 11.63 9.30
C MET A 554 8.30 11.26 9.22
N LYS A 555 8.97 11.05 10.36
CA LYS A 555 10.39 10.62 10.42
C LYS A 555 10.54 9.11 10.33
N ARG A 556 9.45 8.34 10.39
CA ARG A 556 9.44 6.88 10.31
C ARG A 556 9.40 6.36 8.87
N SER A 557 9.17 7.21 7.88
CA SER A 557 9.34 6.82 6.48
C SER A 557 10.80 6.59 6.14
N ASN A 558 11.07 5.85 5.07
CA ASN A 558 12.42 5.81 4.51
C ASN A 558 12.85 7.17 3.88
N HIS A 559 14.07 7.21 3.34
CA HIS A 559 14.65 8.40 2.69
C HIS A 559 13.84 8.94 1.50
N LEU A 560 12.88 8.17 0.97
CA LEU A 560 11.99 8.55 -0.13
C LEU A 560 10.58 8.92 0.32
N GLY A 561 10.28 8.88 1.62
CA GLY A 561 8.93 9.12 2.15
C GLY A 561 7.99 7.91 2.01
N LEU A 562 8.53 6.69 1.87
CA LEU A 562 7.78 5.45 1.76
C LEU A 562 7.64 4.75 3.11
N TYR A 563 6.49 4.11 3.34
CA TYR A 563 6.21 3.35 4.55
C TYR A 563 5.98 1.88 4.25
N SER A 564 6.45 1.05 5.16
CA SER A 564 6.07 -0.36 5.26
C SER A 564 4.77 -0.50 6.04
N GLU A 565 4.23 -1.71 6.05
CA GLU A 565 3.07 -2.08 6.86
C GLU A 565 3.28 -1.80 8.34
N GLU A 566 4.38 -2.32 8.89
CA GLU A 566 4.71 -2.26 10.29
C GLU A 566 6.07 -1.61 10.52
N ILE A 567 6.28 -1.15 11.75
CA ILE A 567 7.57 -0.65 12.23
C ILE A 567 7.88 -1.37 13.54
N ASP A 568 9.11 -1.86 13.68
CA ASP A 568 9.62 -2.31 14.97
C ASP A 568 9.75 -1.08 15.89
N PRO A 569 9.01 -1.01 17.00
CA PRO A 569 9.02 0.19 17.82
C PRO A 569 10.34 0.40 18.57
N LYS A 570 11.15 -0.65 18.76
CA LYS A 570 12.44 -0.57 19.46
C LYS A 570 13.57 -0.14 18.54
N THR A 571 13.61 -0.71 17.33
CA THR A 571 14.71 -0.46 16.39
C THR A 571 14.37 0.63 15.37
N GLY A 572 13.08 0.86 15.11
CA GLY A 572 12.60 1.70 14.03
C GLY A 572 12.73 1.05 12.64
N GLU A 573 13.10 -0.24 12.56
CA GLU A 573 13.18 -0.95 11.29
C GLU A 573 11.79 -1.11 10.65
N ALA A 574 11.74 -0.96 9.33
CA ALA A 574 10.56 -1.27 8.54
C ALA A 574 10.30 -2.78 8.52
N LEU A 575 9.05 -3.18 8.75
CA LEU A 575 8.56 -4.56 8.81
C LEU A 575 7.29 -4.72 7.95
N GLY A 576 6.94 -5.97 7.62
CA GLY A 576 5.80 -6.30 6.77
C GLY A 576 5.97 -5.83 5.32
N ASN A 577 4.88 -5.88 4.55
CA ASN A 577 4.94 -5.62 3.11
C ASN A 577 5.19 -4.14 2.75
N PHE A 578 5.82 -3.87 1.59
CA PHE A 578 6.34 -2.55 1.25
C PHE A 578 6.21 -2.18 -0.25
N PRO A 579 5.94 -0.91 -0.60
CA PRO A 579 5.29 0.09 0.27
C PRO A 579 3.83 -0.30 0.49
N GLN A 580 3.27 0.10 1.62
CA GLN A 580 1.95 -0.38 2.04
C GLN A 580 0.87 0.69 1.89
N ALA A 581 -0.22 0.34 1.19
CA ALA A 581 -1.29 1.26 0.81
C ALA A 581 -1.99 1.86 2.03
N TYR A 582 -2.35 1.03 3.01
CA TYR A 582 -3.19 1.44 4.13
C TYR A 582 -2.53 2.52 5.02
N THR A 583 -1.21 2.49 5.15
CA THR A 583 -0.38 3.40 5.92
C THR A 583 -0.23 4.72 5.18
N HIS A 584 0.03 4.66 3.87
CA HIS A 584 0.05 5.86 3.03
C HIS A 584 -1.31 6.57 3.00
N MET A 585 -2.41 5.81 2.99
CA MET A 585 -3.75 6.33 3.16
C MET A 585 -3.93 6.99 4.55
N GLY A 586 -3.58 6.31 5.64
CA GLY A 586 -3.67 6.86 7.00
C GLY A 586 -2.92 8.19 7.15
N LEU A 587 -1.73 8.30 6.55
CA LEU A 587 -0.96 9.54 6.49
C LEU A 587 -1.74 10.68 5.82
N ILE A 588 -2.31 10.41 4.64
CA ILE A 588 -3.06 11.42 3.87
C ILE A 588 -4.23 11.93 4.71
N THR A 589 -5.09 11.02 5.18
CA THR A 589 -6.30 11.36 5.93
C THR A 589 -5.96 12.12 7.22
N ALA A 590 -4.98 11.66 8.00
CA ALA A 590 -4.55 12.36 9.21
C ALA A 590 -4.02 13.78 8.92
N SER A 591 -3.27 13.95 7.83
CA SER A 591 -2.71 15.24 7.42
C SER A 591 -3.79 16.22 6.94
N VAL A 592 -4.76 15.73 6.16
CA VAL A 592 -5.89 16.52 5.65
C VAL A 592 -6.79 16.96 6.81
N HIS A 593 -7.23 16.02 7.65
CA HIS A 593 -8.12 16.32 8.78
C HIS A 593 -7.49 17.30 9.77
N LEU A 594 -6.20 17.16 10.08
CA LEU A 594 -5.50 18.08 10.97
C LEU A 594 -5.45 19.51 10.38
N GLU A 595 -5.16 19.65 9.09
CA GLU A 595 -5.14 20.94 8.41
C GLU A 595 -6.53 21.59 8.37
N GLU A 596 -7.58 20.83 8.07
CA GLU A 596 -8.95 21.33 8.12
C GLU A 596 -9.35 21.80 9.52
N ALA A 597 -9.01 21.04 10.56
CA ALA A 597 -9.30 21.40 11.94
C ALA A 597 -8.54 22.67 12.37
N ARG A 598 -7.31 22.88 11.89
CA ARG A 598 -6.55 24.13 12.10
C ARG A 598 -7.22 25.31 11.43
N ARG A 599 -7.64 25.18 10.17
CA ARG A 599 -8.33 26.25 9.44
C ARG A 599 -9.62 26.66 10.13
N LYS A 600 -10.45 25.67 10.52
CA LYS A 600 -11.69 25.91 11.29
C LYS A 600 -11.39 26.62 12.62
N SER A 601 -10.37 26.18 13.35
CA SER A 601 -9.96 26.80 14.63
C SER A 601 -9.43 28.23 14.44
N GLY A 602 -8.67 28.49 13.38
CA GLY A 602 -8.18 29.81 13.01
C GLY A 602 -9.32 30.78 12.67
N LEU A 603 -10.29 30.32 11.87
CA LEU A 603 -11.50 31.08 11.53
C LEU A 603 -12.32 31.41 12.79
N ILE A 604 -12.50 30.46 13.72
CA ILE A 604 -13.21 30.71 14.98
C ILE A 604 -12.47 31.74 15.83
N ARG A 605 -11.13 31.68 15.91
CA ARG A 605 -10.32 32.68 16.64
C ARG A 605 -10.44 34.06 15.99
N TYR A 606 -10.39 34.14 14.66
CA TYR A 606 -10.57 35.38 13.93
C TYR A 606 -11.96 35.98 14.15
N ALA A 607 -13.02 35.17 14.05
CA ALA A 607 -14.38 35.58 14.33
C ALA A 607 -14.56 36.08 15.77
N LYS A 608 -13.98 35.39 16.76
CA LYS A 608 -13.97 35.86 18.17
C LYS A 608 -13.20 37.17 18.34
N ALA A 609 -12.06 37.34 17.67
CA ALA A 609 -11.28 38.58 17.72
C ALA A 609 -12.04 39.76 17.11
N ILE A 610 -12.77 39.54 16.00
CA ILE A 610 -13.68 40.54 15.43
C ILE A 610 -14.84 40.81 16.38
N SER A 611 -15.50 39.78 16.89
CA SER A 611 -16.63 39.94 17.82
C SER A 611 -16.23 40.74 19.05
N ASN A 612 -15.07 40.46 19.66
CA ASN A 612 -14.55 41.22 20.80
C ASN A 612 -14.19 42.67 20.45
N LYS A 613 -13.77 42.94 19.21
CA LYS A 613 -13.55 44.31 18.71
C LYS A 613 -14.87 45.05 18.47
N ILE A 614 -15.92 44.34 18.03
CA ILE A 614 -17.25 44.90 17.77
C ILE A 614 -18.03 45.11 19.08
N SER A 615 -17.92 44.20 20.04
CA SER A 615 -18.54 44.28 21.37
C SER A 615 -17.77 45.16 22.36
N GLY A 616 -16.67 45.78 21.93
CA GLY A 616 -16.00 46.87 22.63
C GLY A 616 -16.73 48.21 22.47
N ARG A 617 -18.06 48.19 22.58
CA ARG A 617 -18.94 49.33 22.85
C ARG A 617 -19.60 49.12 24.19
#